data_AF-A0A972HTC4-F1
#
_entry.id   AF-A0A972HTC4-F1
#
_cell.length_a   1.000
_cell.length_b   1.000
_cell.length_c   1.000
_cell.angle_alpha   90.00
_cell.angle_beta   90.00
_cell.angle_gamma   90.00
#
_symmetry.space_group_name_H-M   'P 1'
#
loop_
_entity.id
_entity.type
_entity.pdbx_description
1 polymer ?
#
loop_
_entity_poly.entity_id
_entity_poly.type
_entity_poly.pdbx_seq_one_letter_code
_entity_poly.pdbx_strand_id
1 'polypeptide(L)' 'MELKIKPDTTIEEIVQKYPELVRPLMEYGIKCIACGEPVWGTLEENAREKGIENLDEILQKLNQLVMQKEQAEHEE' A
#
# COMPACT_ATOMS: atom_id res chain seq x y z
N MET A 1 -9.86 14.79 6.35
CA MET A 1 -8.88 13.71 6.59
C MET A 1 -7.96 13.68 5.39
N GLU A 2 -6.66 13.85 5.59
CA GLU A 2 -5.68 13.60 4.53
C GLU A 2 -5.43 12.10 4.45
N LEU A 3 -5.91 11.47 3.37
CA LEU A 3 -5.51 10.12 3.00
C LEU A 3 -4.12 10.24 2.38
N LYS A 4 -3.11 9.67 3.08
CA LYS A 4 -1.72 9.65 2.59
C LYS A 4 -1.55 8.67 1.44
N ILE A 5 -2.36 7.60 1.44
CA ILE A 5 -2.40 6.61 0.37
C ILE A 5 -3.78 6.67 -0.27
N LYS A 6 -3.80 6.79 -1.59
CA LYS A 6 -4.99 6.89 -2.44
C LYS A 6 -5.02 5.72 -3.43
N PRO A 7 -6.19 5.41 -4.02
CA PRO A 7 -6.28 4.41 -5.08
C PRO A 7 -5.40 4.75 -6.29
N ASP A 8 -5.23 6.04 -6.58
CA ASP A 8 -4.35 6.56 -7.64
C ASP A 8 -2.86 6.51 -7.29
N THR A 9 -2.51 6.26 -6.01
CA THR A 9 -1.11 6.17 -5.60
C THR A 9 -0.47 4.93 -6.23
N THR A 10 0.72 5.12 -6.81
CA THR A 10 1.48 4.03 -7.42
C THR A 10 2.07 3.13 -6.36
N ILE A 11 2.17 1.84 -6.69
CA ILE A 11 2.81 0.87 -5.80
C ILE A 11 4.26 1.28 -5.49
N GLU A 12 4.97 1.82 -6.48
CA GLU A 12 6.31 2.37 -6.30
C GLU A 12 6.35 3.47 -5.24
N GLU A 13 5.43 4.43 -5.30
CA GLU A 13 5.39 5.52 -4.34
C GLU A 13 5.07 5.01 -2.93
N ILE A 14 4.16 4.02 -2.81
CA ILE A 14 3.88 3.37 -1.53
C ILE A 14 5.12 2.66 -1.00
N VAL A 15 5.84 1.90 -1.82
CA VAL A 15 7.06 1.18 -1.42
C VAL A 15 8.18 2.17 -1.03
N GLN A 16 8.31 3.29 -1.74
CA GLN A 16 9.33 4.30 -1.46
C GLN A 16 9.03 5.11 -0.19
N LYS A 17 7.78 5.55 -0.01
CA LYS A 17 7.37 6.34 1.15
C LYS A 17 7.12 5.48 2.39
N TYR A 18 6.60 4.27 2.17
CA TYR A 18 6.11 3.36 3.21
C TYR A 18 6.51 1.90 2.90
N PRO A 19 7.83 1.56 2.89
CA PRO A 19 8.31 0.22 2.56
C PRO A 19 7.77 -0.88 3.49
N GLU A 20 7.34 -0.51 4.68
CA GLU A 20 6.68 -1.41 5.63
C GLU A 20 5.31 -1.93 5.17
N LEU A 21 4.59 -1.14 4.36
CA LEU A 21 3.27 -1.50 3.84
C LEU A 21 3.34 -2.56 2.75
N VAL A 22 4.54 -2.83 2.23
CA VAL A 22 4.79 -3.92 1.29
C VAL A 22 4.36 -5.25 1.90
N ARG A 23 4.65 -5.49 3.18
CA ARG A 23 4.26 -6.76 3.85
C ARG A 23 2.74 -6.96 3.87
N PRO A 24 1.92 -6.04 4.42
CA PRO A 24 0.48 -6.20 4.42
C PRO A 24 -0.12 -6.21 3.00
N LEU A 25 0.40 -5.41 2.06
CA LEU A 25 -0.04 -5.47 0.66
C LEU A 25 0.15 -6.86 0.05
N MET A 26 1.30 -7.49 0.31
CA MET A 26 1.56 -8.87 -0.13
C MET A 26 0.63 -9.88 0.55
N GLU A 27 0.26 -9.68 1.82
CA GLU A 27 -0.73 -10.51 2.51
C GLU A 27 -2.13 -10.41 1.88
N TYR A 28 -2.51 -9.23 1.37
CA TYR A 28 -3.73 -9.05 0.59
C TYR A 28 -3.62 -9.57 -0.86
N GLY A 29 -2.48 -10.13 -1.26
CA GLY A 29 -2.26 -10.66 -2.62
C GLY A 29 -1.89 -9.60 -3.65
N ILE A 30 -1.66 -8.34 -3.22
CA ILE A 30 -1.14 -7.27 -4.08
C ILE A 30 0.38 -7.45 -4.17
N LYS A 31 0.84 -7.84 -5.36
CA LYS A 31 2.29 -7.98 -5.60
C LYS A 31 2.90 -6.60 -5.76
N CYS A 32 3.78 -6.23 -4.83
CA CYS A 32 4.55 -4.99 -4.97
C CYS A 32 5.83 -5.17 -5.82
N ILE A 33 6.30 -6.42 -5.94
CA ILE A 33 7.50 -6.80 -6.69
C ILE A 33 7.12 -7.93 -7.65
N ALA A 34 7.33 -7.73 -8.94
CA ALA A 34 7.20 -8.76 -9.96
C ALA A 34 8.60 -9.06 -10.51
N CYS A 35 9.05 -10.30 -10.35
CA CYS A 35 10.29 -10.80 -10.98
C CYS A 35 11.56 -9.96 -10.71
N GLY A 36 11.64 -9.29 -9.54
CA GLY A 36 12.79 -8.46 -9.16
C GLY A 36 12.67 -6.97 -9.52
N GLU A 37 11.57 -6.56 -10.15
CA GLU A 37 11.31 -5.17 -10.52
C GLU A 37 10.04 -4.65 -9.81
N PRO A 38 9.98 -3.35 -9.43
CA PRO A 38 8.78 -2.75 -8.84
C PRO A 38 7.63 -2.83 -9.84
N VAL A 39 6.43 -3.15 -9.35
CA VAL A 39 5.26 -3.23 -10.23
C VAL A 39 4.85 -1.84 -10.67
N TRP A 40 4.76 -1.66 -11.99
CA TRP A 40 4.23 -0.45 -12.60
C TRP A 40 2.71 -0.49 -12.53
N GLY A 41 2.11 0.57 -11.99
CA GLY A 41 0.66 0.72 -11.87
C GLY A 41 0.23 1.33 -10.53
N THR A 42 -1.03 1.75 -10.48
CA THR A 42 -1.65 2.25 -9.25
C THR A 42 -2.13 1.10 -8.37
N LEU A 43 -2.35 1.38 -7.09
CA LEU A 43 -2.92 0.39 -6.17
C LEU A 43 -4.26 -0.15 -6.70
N GLU A 44 -5.10 0.73 -7.23
CA GLU A 44 -6.39 0.35 -7.81
C GLU A 44 -6.24 -0.58 -9.02
N GLU A 45 -5.34 -0.26 -9.95
CA GLU A 45 -5.15 -1.08 -11.15
C GLU A 45 -4.65 -2.49 -10.79
N ASN A 46 -3.70 -2.57 -9.86
CA ASN A 46 -3.19 -3.85 -9.35
C ASN A 46 -4.26 -4.66 -8.61
N ALA A 47 -5.06 -3.98 -7.78
CA ALA A 47 -6.17 -4.62 -7.07
C ALA A 47 -7.20 -5.16 -8.07
N ARG A 48 -7.56 -4.37 -9.07
CA ARG A 48 -8.53 -4.76 -10.11
C ARG A 48 -8.04 -5.93 -10.96
N GLU A 49 -6.77 -5.93 -11.38
CA GLU A 49 -6.15 -7.05 -12.10
C GLU A 49 -6.17 -8.36 -11.29
N LYS A 50 -6.17 -8.25 -9.96
CA LYS A 50 -6.31 -9.39 -9.04
C LYS A 50 -7.74 -9.76 -8.70
N GLY A 51 -8.73 -8.97 -9.13
CA GLY A 51 -10.13 -9.15 -8.74
C GLY A 51 -10.39 -8.78 -7.27
N ILE A 52 -9.59 -7.88 -6.70
CA ILE A 52 -9.76 -7.38 -5.34
C ILE A 52 -10.85 -6.30 -5.37
N GLU A 53 -12.02 -6.62 -4.83
CA GLU A 53 -13.18 -5.71 -4.76
C GLU A 53 -13.16 -4.84 -3.49
N ASN A 54 -12.42 -5.25 -2.46
CA ASN A 54 -12.30 -4.58 -1.16
C ASN A 54 -11.10 -3.62 -1.08
N LEU A 55 -10.84 -2.88 -2.17
CA LEU A 55 -9.78 -1.89 -2.22
C LEU A 55 -9.94 -0.79 -1.14
N ASP A 56 -11.18 -0.38 -0.86
CA ASP A 56 -11.47 0.63 0.18
C ASP A 56 -11.00 0.18 1.56
N GLU A 57 -11.27 -1.08 1.94
CA GLU A 57 -10.82 -1.64 3.22
C GLU A 57 -9.29 -1.70 3.30
N ILE A 58 -8.64 -2.07 2.19
CA ILE A 58 -7.18 -2.09 2.11
C ILE A 58 -6.65 -0.67 2.31
N LEU A 59 -7.17 0.32 1.58
CA LEU A 59 -6.78 1.71 1.71
C LEU A 59 -6.96 2.24 3.13
N GLN A 60 -8.10 1.97 3.77
CA GLN A 60 -8.33 2.35 5.16
C GLN A 60 -7.30 1.73 6.09
N LYS A 61 -7.02 0.43 5.93
CA LYS A 61 -6.05 -0.30 6.75
C LYS A 61 -4.63 0.23 6.56
N LEU A 62 -4.23 0.49 5.32
CA LEU A 62 -2.92 1.06 4.99
C LEU A 62 -2.76 2.45 5.61
N ASN A 63 -3.75 3.34 5.43
CA ASN A 63 -3.71 4.67 6.02
C ASN A 63 -3.71 4.61 7.55
N GLN A 64 -4.43 3.67 8.17
CA GLN A 64 -4.35 3.46 9.62
C GLN A 64 -2.95 3.01 10.05
N LEU A 65 -2.33 2.06 9.34
CA LEU A 65 -0.97 1.61 9.67
C LEU A 65 0.04 2.75 9.59
N VAL A 66 -0.04 3.59 8.56
CA VAL A 66 0.80 4.79 8.44
C VAL A 66 0.62 5.70 9.66
N MET A 67 -0.62 5.98 10.05
CA MET A 67 -0.91 6.85 11.20
C MET A 67 -0.39 6.27 12.52
N GLN A 68 -0.51 4.95 12.72
CA GLN A 68 -0.02 4.27 13.93
C GLN A 68 1.51 4.28 13.98
N LYS A 69 2.17 4.18 12.83
CA LYS A 69 3.63 4.15 12.71
C LYS A 69 4.30 5.50 12.85
N GLU A 70 3.70 6.56 12.30
CA GLU A 70 4.17 7.94 12.54
C GLU A 70 4.19 8.30 14.04
N GLN A 71 3.39 7.62 14.86
CA GLN A 71 3.40 7.76 16.32
C GLN A 71 4.40 6.83 17.02
N ALA A 72 4.69 5.65 16.44
CA ALA A 72 5.58 4.65 17.02
C ALA A 72 7.07 4.90 16.72
N GLU A 73 7.42 5.55 15.61
CA GLU A 73 8.83 5.86 15.25
C GLU A 73 9.43 7.06 16.01
N HIS A 74 8.70 7.69 16.93
CA HIS A 74 9.24 8.74 17.80
C HIS A 74 9.85 8.20 19.11
N GLU A 75 9.96 6.88 19.26
CA GLU A 75 10.46 6.24 20.49
C GLU A 75 11.47 5.13 20.15
N GLU A 76 12.60 5.48 19.53
CA GLU A 76 13.87 4.72 19.61
C GLU A 76 15.09 5.65 19.51
#